data_AF-A0A2E3Y5K8-F1
#
_entry.id   AF-A0A2E3Y5K8-F1
#
_cell.length_a   1.000
_cell.length_b   1.000
_cell.length_c   1.000
_cell.angle_alpha   90.00
_cell.angle_beta   90.00
_cell.angle_gamma   90.00
#
_symmetry.space_group_name_H-M   'P 1'
#
loop_
_entity.id
_entity.type
_entity.pdbx_description
1 polymer ?
#
loop_
_entity_poly.entity_id
_entity_poly.type
_entity_poly.pdbx_seq_one_letter_code
_entity_poly.pdbx_strand_id
1 'polypeptide(L)'
;MKSRISKLSQGIKERLLNPLPGIKAHQLTRVISNNDLTFSNTAENAIPAAVLILLFPFEKEIQFFLTQRTESVEHHKGQISLPGGM
;
A
#
# COMPACT_ATOMS: atom_id res chain seq x y z
N MET A 1 -21.27 12.30 5.86
CA MET A 1 -20.20 11.58 5.14
C MET A 1 -19.03 12.47 4.73
N LYS A 2 -19.26 13.58 4.01
CA LYS A 2 -18.22 14.58 3.66
C LYS A 2 -17.32 14.98 4.84
N SER A 3 -17.89 15.26 6.01
CA SER A 3 -17.12 15.59 7.22
C SER A 3 -16.18 14.46 7.70
N ARG A 4 -16.57 13.18 7.58
CA ARG A 4 -15.75 12.03 8.00
C ARG A 4 -14.54 11.85 7.09
N ILE A 5 -14.74 11.89 5.77
CA ILE A 5 -13.64 11.75 4.81
C ILE A 5 -12.67 12.94 4.88
N SER A 6 -13.18 14.16 5.10
CA SER A 6 -12.32 15.33 5.34
C SER A 6 -11.49 15.17 6.61
N LYS A 7 -12.08 14.69 7.72
CA LYS A 7 -11.35 14.42 8.96
C LYS A 7 -10.27 13.35 8.77
N LEU A 8 -10.57 12.27 8.06
CA LEU A 8 -9.61 11.21 7.75
C LEU A 8 -8.46 11.75 6.87
N SER A 9 -8.78 12.48 5.81
CA SER A 9 -7.78 13.09 4.93
C SER A 9 -6.85 14.03 5.69
N GLN A 10 -7.39 14.84 6.61
CA GLN A 10 -6.59 15.71 7.47
C GLN A 10 -5.66 14.91 8.39
N GLY A 11 -6.17 13.87 9.06
CA GLY A 11 -5.34 13.02 9.92
C GLY A 11 -4.23 12.29 9.16
N ILE A 12 -4.49 11.86 7.92
CA ILE A 12 -3.46 11.28 7.05
C ILE A 12 -2.39 12.32 6.71
N LYS A 13 -2.78 13.54 6.31
CA LYS A 13 -1.84 14.63 6.01
C LYS A 13 -0.93 14.93 7.20
N GLU A 14 -1.50 15.05 8.40
CA GLU A 14 -0.75 15.28 9.63
C GLU A 14 0.20 14.12 9.94
N ARG A 15 -0.24 12.87 9.77
CA ARG A 15 0.61 11.70 10.00
C ARG A 15 1.79 11.63 9.04
N LEU A 16 1.62 12.04 7.79
CA LEU A 16 2.68 12.06 6.78
C LEU A 16 3.78 13.08 7.05
N LEU A 17 3.52 14.10 7.86
CA LEU A 17 4.54 15.06 8.32
C LEU A 17 5.46 14.46 9.40
N ASN A 18 5.08 13.34 9.99
CA ASN A 18 5.84 12.63 11.03
C ASN A 18 6.62 11.46 10.42
N PRO A 19 7.69 10.97 11.07
CA PRO A 19 8.45 9.81 10.58
C PRO A 19 7.53 8.64 10.20
N LEU A 20 7.67 8.16 8.97
CA LEU A 20 6.89 7.02 8.49
C LEU A 20 7.24 5.77 9.33
N PRO A 21 6.25 4.90 9.62
CA PRO A 21 6.49 3.73 10.46
C PRO A 21 7.53 2.77 9.86
N GLY A 22 7.70 2.78 8.53
CA GLY A 22 8.85 2.24 7.81
C GLY A 22 9.21 0.80 8.19
N ILE A 23 10.50 0.56 8.40
CA ILE A 23 11.08 -0.77 8.69
C ILE A 23 10.41 -1.43 9.92
N LYS A 24 10.10 -0.66 10.97
CA LYS A 24 9.47 -1.22 12.18
C LYS A 24 8.11 -1.84 11.86
N ALA A 25 7.29 -1.20 11.02
CA ALA A 25 6.01 -1.77 10.60
C ALA A 25 6.20 -3.00 9.71
N HIS A 26 7.15 -2.98 8.77
CA HIS A 26 7.44 -4.15 7.92
C HIS A 26 7.91 -5.36 8.73
N GLN A 27 8.67 -5.15 9.81
CA GLN A 27 9.11 -6.21 10.71
C GLN A 27 7.94 -6.87 11.44
N LEU A 28 6.93 -6.09 11.86
CA LEU A 28 5.73 -6.60 12.52
C LEU A 28 4.87 -7.48 11.60
N THR A 29 4.86 -7.21 10.29
CA THR A 29 4.06 -7.93 9.30
C THR A 29 4.88 -8.91 8.45
N ARG A 30 6.15 -9.13 8.80
CA ARG A 30 7.04 -10.03 8.05
C ARG A 30 6.57 -11.47 8.19
N VAL A 31 6.66 -12.23 7.10
CA VAL A 31 6.53 -13.69 7.14
C VAL A 31 7.66 -14.28 7.98
N ILE A 32 7.31 -15.05 9.01
CA ILE A 32 8.25 -15.81 9.83
C ILE A 32 8.52 -17.15 9.13
N SER A 33 9.78 -17.43 8.84
CA SER A 33 10.24 -18.68 8.22
C SER A 33 11.30 -19.32 9.11
N ASN A 34 11.36 -20.66 9.08
CA ASN A 34 12.42 -21.41 9.76
C ASN A 34 13.78 -21.31 9.02
N ASN A 35 13.77 -20.84 7.77
CA ASN A 35 14.97 -20.59 7.00
C ASN A 35 15.36 -19.11 7.04
N ASP A 36 16.65 -18.84 7.16
CA ASP A 36 17.19 -17.50 7.05
C ASP A 36 17.05 -16.98 5.61
N LEU A 37 16.01 -16.16 5.40
CA LEU A 37 15.80 -15.46 4.14
C LEU A 37 16.63 -14.17 4.12
N THR A 38 17.69 -14.16 3.31
CA THR A 38 18.47 -12.97 3.00
C THR A 38 18.04 -12.39 1.66
N PHE A 39 17.95 -11.07 1.58
CA PHE A 39 17.64 -10.35 0.34
C PHE A 39 18.80 -9.41 0.03
N SER A 40 19.29 -9.43 -1.21
CA SER A 40 20.40 -8.59 -1.67
C SER A 40 20.00 -7.13 -1.95
N ASN A 41 18.70 -6.83 -1.86
CA ASN A 41 18.15 -5.53 -2.18
C ASN A 41 18.39 -4.57 -1.00
N THR A 42 18.94 -3.40 -1.30
CA THR A 42 19.10 -2.28 -0.38
C THR A 42 18.17 -1.13 -0.80
N ALA A 43 18.06 -0.10 0.04
CA ALA A 43 17.26 1.07 -0.34
C ALA A 43 17.83 1.78 -1.57
N GLU A 44 19.15 1.72 -1.77
CA GLU A 44 19.87 2.37 -2.86
C GLU A 44 19.68 1.66 -4.21
N ASN A 45 19.43 0.35 -4.22
CA ASN A 45 19.23 -0.43 -5.44
C ASN A 45 17.76 -0.86 -5.66
N ALA A 46 16.84 -0.41 -4.80
CA ALA A 46 15.42 -0.69 -4.95
C ALA A 46 14.83 0.03 -6.16
N ILE A 47 13.97 -0.67 -6.92
CA ILE A 47 13.18 -0.05 -7.99
C ILE A 47 12.07 0.78 -7.33
N PRO A 48 11.98 2.09 -7.61
CA PRO A 48 10.88 2.90 -7.12
C PRO A 48 9.54 2.33 -7.59
N ALA A 49 8.54 2.36 -6.72
CA ALA A 49 7.19 1.96 -7.06
C ALA A 49 6.20 2.72 -6.19
N ALA A 50 5.00 2.92 -6.70
CA ALA A 50 3.93 3.60 -5.98
C ALA A 50 2.58 2.94 -6.23
N VAL A 51 1.72 3.02 -5.22
CA VAL A 51 0.32 2.59 -5.29
C VAL A 51 -0.60 3.73 -4.89
N LEU A 52 -1.80 3.74 -5.45
CA LEU A 52 -2.86 4.68 -5.14
C LEU A 52 -3.87 4.03 -4.19
N ILE A 53 -4.14 4.69 -3.06
CA ILE A 53 -5.31 4.39 -2.23
C ILE A 53 -6.29 5.55 -2.39
N LEU A 54 -7.22 5.45 -3.34
CA LEU A 54 -8.24 6.47 -3.54
C LEU A 54 -9.38 6.26 -2.54
N LEU A 55 -9.51 7.18 -1.58
CA LEU A 55 -10.59 7.17 -0.61
C LEU A 55 -11.83 7.88 -1.19
N PHE A 56 -12.98 7.23 -1.17
CA PHE A 56 -14.26 7.81 -1.60
C PHE A 56 -15.42 7.34 -0.73
N PRO A 57 -16.50 8.14 -0.60
CA PRO A 57 -17.67 7.72 0.13
C PRO A 57 -18.55 6.78 -0.70
N PHE A 58 -18.95 5.64 -0.12
CA PHE A 58 -19.91 4.71 -0.72
C PHE A 58 -20.76 4.05 0.38
N GLU A 59 -22.07 3.98 0.18
CA GLU A 59 -23.02 3.37 1.13
C GLU A 59 -22.81 3.73 2.61
N LYS A 60 -22.63 5.03 2.88
CA LYS A 60 -22.36 5.60 4.21
C LYS A 60 -21.04 5.16 4.86
N GLU A 61 -20.12 4.55 4.11
CA GLU A 61 -18.77 4.22 4.54
C GLU A 61 -17.71 4.90 3.66
N ILE A 62 -16.45 4.87 4.12
CA ILE A 62 -15.29 5.27 3.31
C ILE A 62 -14.70 4.00 2.72
N GLN A 63 -14.57 3.97 1.40
CA GLN A 63 -14.04 2.83 0.66
C GLN A 63 -12.84 3.24 -0.20
N PHE A 64 -12.10 2.24 -0.68
CA PHE A 64 -11.11 2.36 -1.74
C PHE A 64 -11.27 1.16 -2.67
N PHE A 65 -10.83 1.30 -3.93
CA PHE A 65 -10.94 0.23 -4.89
C PHE A 65 -9.66 -0.60 -4.98
N LEU A 66 -9.85 -1.88 -5.29
CA LEU A 66 -8.81 -2.80 -5.69
C LEU A 66 -8.92 -3.03 -7.20
N THR A 67 -7.81 -3.39 -7.83
CA THR A 67 -7.77 -3.81 -9.22
C THR A 67 -7.55 -5.31 -9.30
N GLN A 68 -8.20 -5.98 -10.24
CA GLN A 68 -7.77 -7.29 -10.68
C GLN A 68 -6.89 -7.12 -11.92
N ARG A 69 -5.65 -7.62 -11.86
CA ARG A 69 -4.74 -7.55 -13.01
C ARG A 69 -5.28 -8.42 -14.14
N THR A 70 -5.19 -7.92 -15.38
CA THR A 70 -5.66 -8.66 -16.56
C THR A 70 -4.84 -9.94 -16.77
N GLU A 71 -5.35 -10.87 -17.58
CA GLU A 71 -4.58 -12.07 -17.96
C GLU A 71 -3.46 -11.78 -18.98
N SER A 72 -3.46 -10.56 -19.52
CA SER A 72 -2.53 -10.13 -20.58
C SER A 72 -1.24 -9.49 -20.08
N VAL A 73 -1.10 -9.21 -18.78
CA VAL A 73 0.15 -8.65 -18.23
C VAL A 73 1.22 -9.73 -18.06
N GLU A 74 2.50 -9.37 -18.21
CA GLU A 74 3.61 -10.34 -18.12
C GLU A 74 3.73 -11.00 -16.74
N HIS A 75 3.41 -10.28 -15.66
CA HIS A 75 3.56 -10.75 -14.28
C HIS A 75 2.28 -10.57 -13.46
N HIS A 76 2.07 -11.51 -12.52
CA HIS A 76 0.99 -11.48 -11.51
C HIS A 76 -0.44 -11.42 -12.10
N LYS A 77 -0.67 -12.19 -13.16
CA LYS A 77 -1.98 -12.32 -13.82
C LYS A 77 -3.07 -12.74 -12.84
N GLY A 78 -4.25 -12.15 -12.97
CA GLY A 78 -5.43 -12.46 -12.16
C GLY A 78 -5.35 -12.04 -10.67
N GLN A 79 -4.24 -11.47 -10.22
CA GLN A 79 -4.08 -11.07 -8.81
C GLN A 79 -4.86 -9.81 -8.47
N ILE A 80 -5.40 -9.78 -7.26
CA ILE A 80 -5.96 -8.58 -6.65
C ILE A 80 -4.82 -7.69 -6.14
N SER A 81 -4.81 -6.43 -6.56
CA SER A 81 -3.79 -5.47 -6.21
C SER A 81 -4.39 -4.10 -5.90
N LEU A 82 -3.58 -3.23 -5.29
CA LEU A 82 -3.84 -1.80 -5.37
C LEU A 82 -3.51 -1.30 -6.79
N PRO A 83 -4.18 -0.25 -7.27
CA PRO A 83 -3.76 0.47 -8.47
C PRO A 83 -2.37 1.03 -8.26
N GLY A 84 -1.48 0.92 -9.24
CA GLY A 84 -0.12 1.37 -9.11
C GLY A 84 0.83 0.74 -10.13
N GLY A 85 2.12 0.97 -9.93
CA GLY A 85 3.18 0.48 -10.80
C GLY A 85 4.56 0.75 -10.23
N MET A 86 5.54 0.10 -10.86
CA MET A 86 6.94 0.51 -10.79
C MET A 86 7.13 1.77 -11.62
#